data_AF-A0A964JR43-F1
#
_entry.id   AF-A0A964JR43-F1
#
_cell.length_a   1.000
_cell.length_b   1.000
_cell.length_c   1.000
_cell.angle_alpha   90.00
_cell.angle_beta   90.00
_cell.angle_gamma   90.00
#
_symmetry.space_group_name_H-M   'P 1'
#
loop_
_entity.id
_entity.type
_entity.pdbx_description
1 polymer ?
#
loop_
_entity_poly.entity_id
_entity_poly.type
_entity_poly.pdbx_seq_one_letter_code
_entity_poly.pdbx_strand_id
1 'polypeptide(L)'
;MLCNGFVAGVRLDGQATAEVDDDGVRIYGVFPGSLAATGPALATGLANFRLGFRKVLIDIAFESPEFEAFKCEVERFFHETNPEAIADWEEARRLIRAGQSAPEAFSRDTSNRLPTVKVALLALQAKENRRVECDTPLVAA
;
A
#
# COMPACT_ATOMS: atom_id res chain seq x y z
N MET A 1 3.69 -6.65 10.15
CA MET A 1 3.01 -7.56 9.21
C MET A 1 3.52 -8.96 9.49
N LEU A 2 2.62 -9.93 9.58
CA LEU A 2 2.95 -11.34 9.72
C LEU A 2 3.20 -11.91 8.32
N CYS A 3 4.35 -12.55 8.11
CA CYS A 3 4.75 -13.13 6.83
C CYS A 3 5.14 -14.61 7.03
N ASN A 4 5.53 -15.31 5.96
CA ASN A 4 5.92 -16.71 6.05
C ASN A 4 7.27 -16.89 6.77
N GLY A 5 7.24 -17.15 8.07
CA GLY A 5 8.45 -17.41 8.87
C GLY A 5 9.18 -16.15 9.34
N PHE A 6 8.57 -14.97 9.23
CA PHE A 6 9.11 -13.72 9.78
C PHE A 6 8.01 -12.68 10.04
N VAL A 7 8.35 -11.67 10.83
CA VAL A 7 7.54 -10.48 11.06
C VAL A 7 8.28 -9.28 10.51
N ALA A 8 7.64 -8.54 9.60
CA ALA A 8 8.20 -7.33 9.00
C ALA A 8 7.45 -6.06 9.43
N GLY A 9 8.20 -4.99 9.64
CA GLY A 9 7.68 -3.63 9.81
C GLY A 9 7.78 -2.88 8.48
N VAL A 10 6.67 -2.30 8.03
CA VAL A 10 6.63 -1.44 6.83
C VAL A 10 6.20 -0.05 7.26
N ARG A 11 7.00 0.96 6.92
CA ARG A 11 6.66 2.38 7.07
C ARG A 11 6.77 3.05 5.70
N LEU A 12 5.78 3.83 5.35
CA LEU A 12 5.70 4.52 4.08
C LEU A 12 5.13 5.93 4.25
N ASP A 13 5.72 6.85 3.50
CA ASP A 13 5.20 8.18 3.25
C ASP A 13 4.97 8.28 1.74
N GLY A 14 3.73 8.03 1.31
CA GLY A 14 3.33 8.04 -0.09
C GLY A 14 2.74 9.37 -0.54
N GLN A 15 2.33 9.42 -1.80
CA GLN A 15 1.66 10.58 -2.41
C GLN A 15 0.45 10.08 -3.21
N ALA A 16 -0.62 10.87 -3.23
CA ALA A 16 -1.85 10.57 -3.93
C ALA A 16 -2.58 11.85 -4.34
N THR A 17 -3.28 11.81 -5.46
CA THR A 17 -4.22 12.86 -5.91
C THR A 17 -5.65 12.41 -5.66
N ALA A 18 -6.57 13.38 -5.64
CA ALA A 18 -7.99 13.13 -5.51
C ALA A 18 -8.75 13.94 -6.55
N GLU A 19 -9.59 13.26 -7.31
CA GLU A 19 -10.59 13.86 -8.19
C GLU A 19 -11.94 13.79 -7.49
N VAL A 20 -12.67 14.92 -7.52
CA VAL A 20 -13.99 15.05 -6.90
C VAL A 20 -14.98 15.49 -7.97
N ASP A 21 -16.04 14.72 -8.15
CA ASP A 21 -17.15 14.99 -9.06
C ASP A 21 -18.50 14.68 -8.40
N ASP A 22 -19.60 14.81 -9.16
CA ASP A 22 -20.95 14.54 -8.67
C ASP A 22 -21.19 13.05 -8.33
N ASP A 23 -20.37 12.14 -8.88
CA ASP A 23 -20.45 10.69 -8.65
C ASP A 23 -19.61 10.24 -7.43
N GLY A 24 -18.78 11.14 -6.89
CA GLY A 24 -18.03 10.96 -5.66
C GLY A 24 -16.57 11.36 -5.78
N VAL A 25 -15.70 10.55 -5.18
CA VAL A 25 -14.26 10.81 -5.09
C VAL A 25 -13.49 9.63 -5.65
N ARG A 26 -12.52 9.90 -6.53
CA ARG A 26 -11.51 8.96 -7.00
C ARG A 26 -10.15 9.38 -6.45
N ILE A 27 -9.48 8.44 -5.78
CA ILE A 27 -8.13 8.62 -5.25
C ILE A 27 -7.17 7.85 -6.14
N TYR A 28 -6.15 8.53 -6.65
CA TYR A 28 -5.10 7.93 -7.46
C TYR A 28 -3.79 8.01 -6.70
N GLY A 29 -3.12 6.88 -6.55
CA GLY A 29 -1.78 6.84 -6.01
C GLY A 29 -0.79 7.45 -7.00
N VAL A 30 0.20 8.15 -6.49
CA VAL A 30 1.38 8.61 -7.23
C VAL A 30 2.57 7.74 -6.83
N PHE A 31 2.70 7.51 -5.52
CA PHE A 31 3.66 6.59 -4.90
C PHE A 31 2.95 5.78 -3.80
N PRO A 32 2.56 4.52 -4.07
CA PRO A 32 2.64 3.82 -5.36
C PRO A 32 1.60 4.35 -6.36
N GLY A 33 1.93 4.29 -7.65
CA GLY A 33 1.10 4.71 -8.79
C GLY A 33 0.11 3.68 -9.30
N SER A 34 0.28 2.41 -8.91
CA SER A 34 -0.55 1.27 -9.36
C SER A 34 -1.81 1.07 -8.53
N LEU A 35 -2.15 2.00 -7.65
CA LEU A 35 -3.32 1.90 -6.77
C LEU A 35 -4.31 3.04 -7.05
N ALA A 36 -5.57 2.69 -7.20
CA ALA A 36 -6.68 3.63 -7.23
C ALA A 36 -7.84 3.12 -6.37
N ALA A 37 -8.64 4.03 -5.83
CA ALA A 37 -9.84 3.68 -5.09
C ALA A 37 -10.90 4.76 -5.23
N THR A 38 -12.16 4.37 -5.09
CA THR A 38 -13.30 5.31 -5.16
C THR A 38 -14.10 5.31 -3.87
N GLY A 39 -14.90 6.34 -3.66
CA GLY A 39 -15.87 6.40 -2.58
C GLY A 39 -16.83 7.58 -2.74
N PRO A 40 -17.99 7.57 -2.07
CA PRO A 40 -18.99 8.64 -2.17
C PRO A 40 -18.54 9.98 -1.56
N ALA A 41 -17.46 9.96 -0.76
CA ALA A 41 -16.86 11.13 -0.15
C ALA A 41 -15.37 10.88 0.07
N LEU A 42 -14.61 11.95 0.26
CA LEU A 42 -13.15 11.87 0.40
C LEU A 42 -12.70 10.92 1.50
N ALA A 43 -13.34 10.98 2.68
CA ALA A 43 -13.01 10.12 3.80
C ALA A 43 -13.17 8.63 3.44
N THR A 44 -14.23 8.29 2.72
CA THR A 44 -14.49 6.91 2.26
C THR A 44 -13.52 6.50 1.15
N GLY A 45 -13.25 7.38 0.18
CA GLY A 45 -12.25 7.14 -0.87
C GLY A 45 -10.87 6.87 -0.28
N LEU A 46 -10.43 7.67 0.69
CA LEU A 46 -9.15 7.49 1.39
C LEU A 46 -9.11 6.21 2.24
N ALA A 47 -10.21 5.86 2.91
CA ALA A 47 -10.31 4.61 3.65
C ALA A 47 -10.20 3.40 2.71
N ASN A 48 -10.87 3.43 1.57
CA ASN A 48 -10.80 2.39 0.54
C ASN A 48 -9.41 2.29 -0.08
N PHE A 49 -8.75 3.43 -0.33
CA PHE A 49 -7.37 3.48 -0.81
C PHE A 49 -6.42 2.79 0.17
N ARG A 50 -6.49 3.15 1.46
CA ARG A 50 -5.68 2.52 2.52
C ARG A 50 -5.95 1.02 2.66
N LEU A 51 -7.20 0.60 2.50
CA LEU A 51 -7.57 -0.81 2.51
C LEU A 51 -6.96 -1.55 1.31
N GLY A 52 -7.04 -0.98 0.11
CA GLY A 52 -6.43 -1.53 -1.10
C GLY A 52 -4.92 -1.69 -0.93
N PHE A 53 -4.25 -0.65 -0.44
CA PHE A 53 -2.82 -0.70 -0.15
C PHE A 53 -2.46 -1.82 0.83
N ARG A 54 -3.25 -1.98 1.91
CA ARG A 54 -3.04 -3.05 2.89
C ARG A 54 -3.22 -4.44 2.28
N LYS A 55 -4.18 -4.62 1.38
CA LYS A 55 -4.40 -5.90 0.68
C LYS A 55 -3.19 -6.26 -0.16
N VAL A 56 -2.68 -5.33 -0.98
CA VAL A 56 -1.47 -5.56 -1.78
C VAL A 56 -0.28 -5.98 -0.91
N LEU A 57 -0.03 -5.30 0.22
CA LEU A 57 1.05 -5.70 1.11
C LEU A 57 0.85 -7.10 1.71
N ILE A 58 -0.39 -7.48 2.01
CA ILE A 58 -0.73 -8.82 2.51
C ILE A 58 -0.45 -9.87 1.41
N ASP A 59 -0.84 -9.59 0.17
CA ASP A 59 -0.61 -10.49 -0.97
C ASP A 59 0.90 -10.69 -1.20
N ILE A 60 1.67 -9.58 -1.20
CA ILE A 60 3.15 -9.64 -1.26
C ILE A 60 3.73 -10.48 -0.11
N ALA A 61 3.21 -10.33 1.11
CA ALA A 61 3.64 -11.11 2.26
C ALA A 61 3.34 -12.61 2.15
N PHE A 62 2.25 -12.98 1.47
CA PHE A 62 1.90 -14.38 1.22
C PHE A 62 2.75 -15.01 0.12
N GLU A 63 3.09 -14.24 -0.91
CA GLU A 63 3.85 -14.70 -2.07
C GLU A 63 5.37 -14.73 -1.84
N SER A 64 5.85 -13.99 -0.83
CA SER A 64 7.28 -13.88 -0.53
C SER A 64 7.78 -15.01 0.37
N PRO A 65 8.76 -15.83 -0.07
CA PRO A 65 9.26 -16.96 0.70
C PRO A 65 10.14 -16.55 1.89
N GLU A 66 10.74 -15.36 1.84
CA GLU A 66 11.67 -14.84 2.83
C GLU A 66 11.65 -13.30 2.89
N PHE A 67 12.31 -12.74 3.91
CA PHE A 67 12.29 -11.30 4.18
C PHE A 67 12.83 -10.46 3.02
N GLU A 68 13.93 -10.88 2.38
CA GLU A 68 14.53 -10.08 1.30
C GLU A 68 13.63 -10.05 0.06
N ALA A 69 12.98 -11.16 -0.29
CA ALA A 69 11.99 -11.18 -1.37
C ALA A 69 10.82 -10.24 -1.06
N PHE A 70 10.29 -10.28 0.16
CA PHE A 70 9.23 -9.38 0.61
C PHE A 70 9.65 -7.92 0.53
N LYS A 71 10.85 -7.60 1.02
CA LYS A 71 11.39 -6.23 0.98
C LYS A 71 11.51 -5.74 -0.46
N CYS A 72 12.11 -6.53 -1.34
CA CYS A 72 12.26 -6.20 -2.76
C CYS A 72 10.90 -5.93 -3.41
N GLU A 73 9.90 -6.78 -3.17
CA GLU A 73 8.57 -6.61 -3.77
C GLU A 73 7.81 -5.40 -3.21
N VAL A 74 7.90 -5.12 -1.91
CA VAL A 74 7.31 -3.92 -1.32
C VAL A 74 7.96 -2.65 -1.86
N GLU A 75 9.30 -2.64 -1.98
CA GLU A 75 10.03 -1.52 -2.57
C GLU A 75 9.70 -1.36 -4.05
N ARG A 76 9.61 -2.45 -4.82
CA ARG A 76 9.19 -2.44 -6.23
C ARG A 76 7.80 -1.86 -6.38
N PHE A 77 6.81 -2.39 -5.66
CA PHE A 77 5.43 -1.88 -5.67
C PHE A 77 5.38 -0.39 -5.32
N PHE A 78 6.12 0.06 -4.30
CA PHE A 78 6.15 1.47 -3.92
C PHE A 78 6.67 2.40 -5.02
N HIS A 79 7.66 1.95 -5.79
CA HIS A 79 8.27 2.72 -6.88
C HIS A 79 7.59 2.53 -8.23
N GLU A 80 6.57 1.68 -8.35
CA GLU A 80 5.70 1.69 -9.51
C GLU A 80 4.99 3.04 -9.56
N THR A 81 5.18 3.79 -10.64
CA THR A 81 4.56 5.11 -10.82
C THR A 81 3.73 5.14 -12.09
N ASN A 82 2.63 5.89 -12.07
CA ASN A 82 1.87 6.23 -13.27
C ASN A 82 2.28 7.65 -13.73
N PRO A 83 2.83 7.83 -14.95
CA PRO A 83 3.20 9.15 -15.47
C PRO A 83 2.07 10.17 -15.46
N GLU A 84 0.83 9.75 -15.73
CA GLU A 84 -0.34 10.64 -15.67
C GLU A 84 -0.58 11.14 -14.24
N ALA A 85 -0.55 10.23 -13.26
CA ALA A 85 -0.69 10.59 -11.85
C ALA A 85 0.44 11.52 -11.36
N ILE A 86 1.66 11.38 -11.88
CA ILE A 86 2.77 12.30 -11.59
C ILE A 86 2.45 13.69 -12.13
N ALA A 87 1.97 13.79 -13.38
CA ALA A 87 1.63 15.07 -14.00
C ALA A 87 0.49 15.77 -13.24
N ASP A 88 -0.56 15.03 -12.89
CA ASP A 88 -1.69 15.56 -12.10
C ASP A 88 -1.25 16.03 -10.72
N TRP A 89 -0.33 15.29 -10.08
CA TRP A 89 0.26 15.65 -8.80
C TRP A 89 1.08 16.94 -8.87
N GLU A 90 1.92 17.08 -9.89
CA GLU A 90 2.73 18.29 -10.09
C GLU A 90 1.85 19.51 -10.34
N GLU A 91 0.81 19.37 -11.15
CA GLU A 91 -0.14 20.45 -11.41
C GLU A 91 -0.94 20.83 -10.15
N ALA A 92 -1.50 19.84 -9.44
CA ALA A 92 -2.21 20.09 -8.19
C ALA A 92 -1.32 20.81 -7.16
N ARG A 93 -0.05 20.40 -7.04
CA ARG A 93 0.92 21.09 -6.16
C ARG A 93 1.21 22.51 -6.61
N ARG A 94 1.34 22.75 -7.91
CA ARG A 94 1.57 24.09 -8.47
C ARG A 94 0.42 25.03 -8.11
N LEU A 95 -0.83 24.57 -8.26
CA LEU A 95 -2.03 25.34 -7.94
C LEU A 95 -2.12 25.66 -6.44
N ILE A 96 -1.91 24.67 -5.57
CA ILE A 96 -1.90 24.86 -4.11
C ILE A 96 -0.82 25.87 -3.68
N ARG A 97 0.38 25.79 -4.27
CA ARG A 97 1.48 26.73 -3.99
C ARG A 97 1.21 28.14 -4.52
N ALA A 98 0.44 28.27 -5.60
CA ALA A 98 -0.02 29.55 -6.12
C ALA A 98 -1.15 30.17 -5.30
N GLY A 99 -1.54 29.55 -4.18
CA GLY A 99 -2.58 30.05 -3.28
C GLY A 99 -4.00 29.66 -3.70
N GLN A 100 -4.15 28.75 -4.67
CA GLN A 100 -5.47 28.21 -4.98
C GLN A 100 -5.93 27.25 -3.86
N SER A 101 -7.22 27.31 -3.56
CA SER A 101 -7.83 26.57 -2.46
C SER A 101 -7.79 25.06 -2.74
N ALA A 102 -7.05 24.32 -1.91
CA ALA A 102 -7.34 22.89 -1.72
C ALA A 102 -8.69 22.74 -0.99
N PRO A 103 -9.46 21.68 -1.26
CA PRO A 103 -10.62 21.34 -0.44
C PRO A 103 -10.24 21.30 1.05
N GLU A 104 -11.11 21.82 1.92
CA GLU A 104 -10.84 21.98 3.37
C GLU A 104 -10.43 20.67 4.07
N ALA A 105 -10.81 19.54 3.48
CA ALA A 105 -10.49 18.20 3.97
C ALA A 105 -9.04 17.75 3.72
N PHE A 106 -8.22 18.53 3.00
CA PHE A 106 -6.79 18.25 2.83
C PHE A 106 -5.92 19.16 3.68
N SER A 107 -4.95 18.55 4.38
CA SER A 107 -3.85 19.31 4.98
C SER A 107 -3.02 19.96 3.86
N ARG A 108 -2.78 21.27 3.99
CA ARG A 108 -1.87 22.01 3.10
C ARG A 108 -0.42 21.70 3.47
N ASP A 109 0.02 20.48 3.21
CA ASP A 109 1.44 20.17 3.31
C ASP A 109 2.15 20.63 2.03
N THR A 110 2.79 21.80 2.10
CA THR A 110 3.59 22.36 1.00
C THR A 110 5.04 21.86 1.02
N SER A 111 5.41 21.06 2.03
CA SER A 111 6.78 20.57 2.18
C SER A 111 7.18 19.69 0.99
N ASN A 112 8.41 19.84 0.54
CA ASN A 112 8.96 19.05 -0.57
C ASN A 112 9.51 17.71 -0.06
N ARG A 113 8.71 16.98 0.75
CA ARG A 113 9.12 15.66 1.22
C ARG A 113 9.05 14.69 0.06
N LEU A 114 10.16 14.00 -0.16
CA LEU A 114 10.21 12.89 -1.09
C LEU A 114 9.39 11.73 -0.53
N PRO A 115 8.69 10.97 -1.38
CA PRO A 115 8.06 9.74 -0.96
C PRO A 115 9.12 8.79 -0.39
N THR A 116 8.82 8.10 0.72
CA THR A 116 9.76 7.16 1.34
C THR A 116 9.11 5.83 1.66
N VAL A 117 9.89 4.76 1.57
CA VAL A 117 9.53 3.43 2.03
C VAL A 117 10.67 2.87 2.89
N LYS A 118 10.31 2.24 4.01
CA LYS A 118 11.25 1.54 4.89
C LYS A 118 10.64 0.20 5.28
N VAL A 119 11.35 -0.86 4.93
CA VAL A 119 11.01 -2.24 5.31
C VAL A 119 12.08 -2.76 6.27
N ALA A 120 11.66 -3.26 7.42
CA ALA A 120 12.55 -3.74 8.46
C ALA A 120 12.12 -5.12 8.97
N LEU A 121 13.07 -6.02 9.18
CA LEU A 121 12.85 -7.28 9.87
C LEU A 121 12.67 -6.99 11.36
N LEU A 122 11.55 -7.41 11.94
CA LEU A 122 11.26 -7.23 13.36
C LEU A 122 11.52 -8.50 14.17
N ALA A 123 11.23 -9.67 13.59
CA ALA A 123 11.51 -10.96 14.20
C ALA A 123 11.54 -12.08 13.14
N LEU A 124 12.31 -13.14 13.40
CA LEU A 124 12.16 -14.42 12.71
C LEU A 124 11.10 -15.25 13.44
N GLN A 125 10.33 -16.05 12.69
CA GLN A 125 9.40 -17.02 13.26
C GLN A 125 9.85 -18.42 12.89
N ALA A 126 10.05 -19.27 13.90
CA ALA A 126 10.24 -20.69 13.65
C ALA A 126 9.02 -21.22 12.89
N LYS A 127 9.24 -21.89 11.76
CA LYS A 127 8.18 -22.67 11.13
C LYS A 127 7.83 -23.80 12.09
N GLU A 128 6.70 -23.66 12.77
CA GLU A 128 6.17 -24.75 13.58
C GLU A 128 5.82 -25.88 12.61
N ASN A 129 6.62 -26.96 12.65
CA ASN A 129 6.39 -28.16 11.84
C ASN A 129 5.00 -28.70 12.19
N ARG A 130 3.97 -28.35 11.41
CA ARG A 130 2.73 -29.11 11.41
C ARG A 130 3.07 -30.51 10.92
N ARG A 131 3.31 -31.44 11.86
CA ARG A 131 3.23 -32.86 11.57
C ARG A 131 1.80 -33.10 11.09
N VAL A 132 1.65 -33.33 9.79
CA VAL A 132 0.45 -33.97 9.27
C VAL A 132 0.54 -35.40 9.77
N GLU A 133 -0.23 -35.73 10.80
CA GLU A 133 -0.50 -37.13 11.15
C GLU A 133 -1.26 -37.73 9.97
N CYS A 134 -0.56 -38.52 9.15
CA CYS A 134 -1.19 -39.39 8.18
C CYS A 134 -1.89 -40.50 8.95
N ASP A 135 -3.19 -40.34 9.19
CA ASP A 135 -4.06 -41.44 9.56
C ASP A 135 -3.92 -42.56 8.53
N THR A 136 -3.30 -43.66 8.96
CA THR A 136 -3.19 -44.89 8.19
C THR A 136 -4.53 -45.64 8.35
N PRO A 137 -5.27 -45.96 7.27
CA PRO A 137 -6.44 -46.79 7.42
C PRO A 137 -6.01 -48.22 7.77
N LEU A 138 -6.51 -48.71 8.91
CA LEU A 138 -6.40 -50.11 9.33
C LEU A 138 -7.07 -51.00 8.27
N VAL A 139 -6.29 -51.81 7.56
CA VAL A 139 -6.81 -52.91 6.74
C VAL A 139 -7.21 -54.03 7.71
N ALA A 140 -8.51 -54.29 7.82
CA ALA A 140 -9.01 -55.51 8.46
C ALA A 140 -9.15 -56.60 7.39
N ALA A 141 -8.46 -57.72 7.64
CA ALA A 141 -8.55 -58.98 6.89
C ALA A 141 -9.74 -59.82 7.37
#